data_AF-A0AAP2D5V7-F1
#
_entry.id   AF-A0AAP2D5V7-F1
#
_cell.length_a   1.000
_cell.length_b   1.000
_cell.length_c   1.000
_cell.angle_alpha   90.00
_cell.angle_beta   90.00
_cell.angle_gamma   90.00
#
_symmetry.space_group_name_H-M   'P 1'
#
loop_
_entity.id
_entity.type
_entity.pdbx_description
1 polymer ?
#
loop_
_entity_poly.entity_id
_entity_poly.type
_entity_poly.pdbx_seq_one_letter_code
_entity_poly.pdbx_strand_id
1 'polypeptide(L)'
;MSIVFKRYKRIFRRNLQPIFAVLVAKRDRISATSWEEEVKITLTRVGENPVEYLGEDLPQQSLLVTILEEIEYEFLKEMRSSRDVSRSLQDHPPTGI
;
A
#
# COMPACT_ATOMS: atom_id res chain seq x y z
N MET A 1 19.49 -3.68 0.96
CA MET A 1 18.53 -2.68 1.46
C MET A 1 19.22 -1.76 2.48
N SER A 2 19.19 -0.44 2.30
CA SER A 2 19.95 0.55 3.10
C SER A 2 19.52 0.61 4.58
N ILE A 3 20.48 0.89 5.48
CA ILE A 3 20.22 1.10 6.93
C ILE A 3 19.25 2.27 7.13
N VAL A 4 19.45 3.36 6.39
CA VAL A 4 18.62 4.58 6.46
C VAL A 4 17.18 4.26 6.05
N PHE A 5 17.01 3.49 4.97
CA PHE A 5 15.70 3.03 4.52
C PHE A 5 14.95 2.23 5.61
N LYS A 6 15.63 1.24 6.22
CA LYS A 6 15.05 0.42 7.29
C LYS A 6 14.65 1.26 8.51
N ARG A 7 15.45 2.25 8.89
CA ARG A 7 15.14 3.18 10.00
C ARG A 7 13.84 3.93 9.72
N TYR A 8 13.76 4.64 8.59
CA TYR A 8 12.59 5.46 8.29
C TYR A 8 11.33 4.63 8.02
N LYS A 9 11.44 3.47 7.37
CA LYS A 9 10.31 2.54 7.22
C LYS A 9 9.71 2.13 8.56
N ARG A 10 10.55 1.88 9.58
CA ARG A 10 10.08 1.57 10.95
C ARG A 10 9.36 2.77 11.58
N ILE A 11 9.90 3.97 11.43
CA ILE A 11 9.30 5.20 11.96
C ILE A 11 7.92 5.43 11.32
N PHE A 12 7.84 5.34 9.99
CA PHE A 12 6.60 5.54 9.24
C PHE A 12 5.54 4.52 9.67
N ARG A 13 5.90 3.24 9.75
CA ARG A 13 4.97 2.20 10.20
C ARG A 13 4.44 2.43 11.61
N ARG A 14 5.28 2.95 12.52
CA ARG A 14 4.86 3.25 13.89
C ARG A 14 3.90 4.44 13.92
N ASN A 15 4.26 5.54 13.25
CA ASN A 15 3.46 6.76 13.25
C ASN A 15 2.12 6.58 12.52
N LEU A 16 2.13 5.82 11.42
CA LEU A 16 0.93 5.54 10.63
C LEU A 16 0.11 4.34 11.15
N GLN A 17 0.55 3.65 12.21
CA GLN A 17 -0.15 2.48 12.75
C GLN A 17 -1.66 2.73 13.02
N PRO A 18 -2.09 3.86 13.61
CA PRO A 18 -3.51 4.11 13.84
C PRO A 18 -4.31 4.19 12.54
N ILE A 19 -3.75 4.86 11.52
CA ILE A 19 -4.34 5.00 10.19
C ILE A 19 -4.43 3.62 9.51
N PHE A 20 -3.37 2.83 9.60
CA PHE A 20 -3.33 1.48 9.04
C PHE A 20 -4.36 0.56 9.69
N ALA A 21 -4.55 0.63 11.00
CA ALA A 21 -5.58 -0.14 11.69
C ALA A 21 -6.99 0.20 11.19
N VAL A 22 -7.28 1.48 10.95
CA VAL A 22 -8.55 1.94 10.37
C VAL A 22 -8.73 1.42 8.94
N LEU A 23 -7.69 1.51 8.09
CA LEU A 23 -7.75 1.00 6.71
C LEU A 23 -7.97 -0.52 6.66
N VAL A 24 -7.31 -1.28 7.54
CA VAL A 24 -7.49 -2.73 7.64
C VAL A 24 -8.92 -3.06 8.11
N ALA A 25 -9.43 -2.38 9.14
CA ALA A 25 -10.79 -2.62 9.64
C ALA A 25 -11.89 -2.27 8.63
N LYS A 26 -11.64 -1.32 7.72
CA LYS A 26 -12.54 -0.97 6.62
C LYS A 26 -12.57 -2.02 5.51
N ARG A 27 -11.48 -2.79 5.30
CA ARG A 27 -11.30 -3.70 4.16
C ARG A 27 -12.49 -4.63 3.95
N ASP A 28 -12.99 -5.24 5.02
CA ASP A 28 -14.07 -6.24 4.95
C ASP A 28 -15.47 -5.61 4.78
N ARG A 29 -15.57 -4.27 4.82
CA ARG A 29 -16.85 -3.52 4.79
C ARG A 29 -17.09 -2.80 3.48
N ILE A 30 -16.10 -2.70 2.60
CA ILE A 30 -16.18 -1.94 1.35
C ILE A 30 -15.65 -2.76 0.19
N SER A 31 -15.96 -2.33 -1.04
CA SER A 31 -15.48 -3.02 -2.23
C SER A 31 -13.95 -2.95 -2.34
N ALA A 32 -13.35 -3.97 -2.97
CA ALA A 32 -11.93 -4.02 -3.28
C ALA A 32 -11.42 -2.73 -3.96
N THR A 33 -12.13 -2.24 -4.98
CA THR A 33 -11.78 -1.02 -5.71
C THR A 33 -11.83 0.22 -4.81
N SER A 34 -12.90 0.36 -4.01
CA SER A 34 -13.03 1.48 -3.07
C SER A 34 -11.94 1.45 -2.00
N TRP A 35 -11.57 0.26 -1.54
CA TRP A 35 -10.49 0.09 -0.58
C TRP A 35 -9.13 0.47 -1.16
N GLU A 36 -8.84 0.07 -2.40
CA GLU A 36 -7.63 0.49 -3.11
C GLU A 36 -7.54 2.01 -3.24
N GLU A 37 -8.66 2.66 -3.60
CA GLU A 37 -8.75 4.11 -3.70
C GLU A 37 -8.53 4.80 -2.35
N GLU A 38 -9.12 4.30 -1.27
CA GLU A 38 -8.90 4.82 0.09
C GLU A 38 -7.43 4.72 0.54
N VAL A 39 -6.76 3.59 0.25
CA VAL A 39 -5.33 3.40 0.53
C VAL A 39 -4.50 4.44 -0.23
N LYS A 40 -4.76 4.60 -1.54
CA LYS A 40 -4.05 5.56 -2.40
C LYS A 40 -4.25 6.99 -1.90
N ILE A 41 -5.50 7.42 -1.68
CA ILE A 41 -5.80 8.77 -1.18
C ILE A 41 -5.10 9.03 0.15
N THR A 42 -5.11 8.04 1.05
CA THR A 42 -4.48 8.18 2.37
C THR A 42 -2.98 8.37 2.25
N LEU A 43 -2.28 7.56 1.44
CA LEU A 43 -0.84 7.66 1.28
C LEU A 43 -0.42 8.89 0.48
N THR A 44 -1.23 9.34 -0.50
CA THR A 44 -1.02 10.63 -1.18
C THR A 44 -1.06 11.78 -0.19
N ARG A 45 -2.05 11.83 0.71
CA ARG A 45 -2.13 12.88 1.75
C ARG A 45 -0.93 12.87 2.70
N VAL A 46 -0.43 11.68 3.06
CA VAL A 46 0.80 11.55 3.85
C VAL A 46 2.00 12.10 3.07
N GLY A 47 2.08 11.85 1.77
CA GLY A 47 3.14 12.40 0.91
C GLY A 47 3.05 13.92 0.69
N GLU A 48 1.84 14.47 0.65
CA GLU A 48 1.58 15.91 0.50
C GLU A 48 1.87 16.71 1.78
N ASN A 49 1.56 16.13 2.95
CA ASN A 49 1.80 16.78 4.23
C ASN A 49 2.52 15.87 5.25
N PRO A 50 3.76 15.44 4.97
CA PRO A 50 4.43 14.41 5.76
C PRO A 50 4.70 14.83 7.20
N VAL A 51 4.89 16.12 7.47
CA VAL A 51 5.14 16.63 8.83
C VAL A 51 3.95 16.37 9.76
N GLU A 52 2.72 16.51 9.24
CA GLU A 52 1.48 16.27 10.00
C GLU A 52 1.38 14.81 10.50
N TYR A 53 1.81 13.86 9.68
CA TYR A 53 1.63 12.43 9.96
C TYR A 53 2.88 11.75 10.54
N LEU A 54 4.07 12.24 10.21
CA LEU A 54 5.34 11.57 10.48
C LEU A 54 6.25 12.37 11.42
N GLY A 55 5.96 13.66 11.64
CA GLY A 55 6.77 14.59 12.43
C GLY A 55 7.88 15.27 11.63
N GLU A 56 8.76 15.99 12.33
CA GLU A 56 9.80 16.83 11.71
C GLU A 56 11.05 16.06 11.23
N ASP A 57 11.33 14.87 11.78
CA ASP A 57 12.46 14.01 11.35
C ASP A 57 12.12 13.25 10.06
N LEU A 58 12.14 13.98 8.93
CA LEU A 58 11.80 13.44 7.61
C LEU A 58 13.05 13.04 6.80
N PRO A 59 12.99 11.92 6.05
CA PRO A 59 14.03 11.60 5.08
C PRO A 59 14.00 12.55 3.88
N GLN A 60 15.00 12.43 3.00
CA GLN A 60 14.96 13.04 1.67
C GLN A 60 13.67 12.63 0.93
N GLN A 61 13.12 13.55 0.13
CA GLN A 61 11.84 13.35 -0.58
C GLN A 61 11.80 12.07 -1.41
N SER A 62 12.89 11.73 -2.12
CA SER A 62 12.97 10.50 -2.91
C SER A 62 12.82 9.25 -2.05
N LEU A 63 13.47 9.21 -0.90
CA LEU A 63 13.36 8.10 0.06
C LEU A 63 11.96 8.04 0.70
N LEU A 64 11.35 9.20 0.99
CA LEU A 64 9.96 9.26 1.46
C LEU A 64 9.01 8.61 0.47
N VAL A 65 9.10 9.00 -0.81
CA VAL A 65 8.27 8.44 -1.89
C VAL A 65 8.47 6.93 -2.00
N THR A 66 9.72 6.45 -2.03
CA THR A 66 9.98 5.00 -2.11
C THR A 66 9.41 4.22 -0.92
N ILE A 67 9.45 4.78 0.30
CA ILE A 67 8.87 4.13 1.48
C ILE A 67 7.34 4.07 1.38
N LEU A 68 6.69 5.16 0.94
CA LEU A 68 5.24 5.19 0.77
C LEU A 68 4.77 4.21 -0.31
N GLU A 69 5.47 4.13 -1.44
CA GLU A 69 5.20 3.16 -2.51
C GLU A 69 5.32 1.71 -2.01
N GLU A 70 6.34 1.41 -1.18
CA GLU A 70 6.49 0.05 -0.62
C GLU A 70 5.37 -0.27 0.37
N ILE A 71 4.92 0.70 1.17
CA ILE A 71 3.77 0.55 2.07
C ILE A 71 2.49 0.33 1.25
N GLU A 72 2.26 1.11 0.19
CA GLU A 72 1.11 0.93 -0.71
C GLU A 72 1.10 -0.47 -1.30
N TYR A 73 2.25 -0.92 -1.81
CA TYR A 73 2.42 -2.27 -2.34
C TYR A 73 2.06 -3.34 -1.30
N GLU A 74 2.52 -3.19 -0.05
CA GLU A 74 2.23 -4.13 1.03
C GLU A 74 0.73 -4.24 1.35
N PHE A 75 -0.01 -3.14 1.28
CA PHE A 75 -1.48 -3.15 1.39
C PHE A 75 -2.10 -3.88 0.20
N LEU A 76 -1.71 -3.53 -1.02
CA LEU A 76 -2.39 -4.00 -2.24
C LEU A 76 -1.91 -5.38 -2.73
N LYS A 77 -0.90 -5.99 -2.10
CA LYS A 77 -0.27 -7.24 -2.58
C LYS A 77 -1.24 -8.40 -2.78
N GLU A 78 -2.22 -8.56 -1.89
CA GLU A 78 -3.17 -9.68 -1.93
C GLU A 78 -4.16 -9.52 -3.08
N MET A 79 -4.55 -8.28 -3.38
CA MET A 79 -5.44 -7.95 -4.50
C MET A 79 -4.77 -8.21 -5.85
N ARG A 80 -3.44 -8.01 -5.94
CA ARG A 80 -2.68 -8.31 -7.16
C ARG A 80 -2.48 -9.81 -7.37
N SER A 81 -2.22 -10.58 -6.32
CA SER A 81 -2.10 -12.05 -6.41
C SER A 81 -3.38 -12.74 -6.89
N SER A 82 -4.57 -12.26 -6.53
CA SER A 82 -5.83 -12.84 -7.03
C SER A 82 -6.16 -12.50 -8.48
N ARG A 83 -5.64 -11.38 -9.01
CA ARG A 83 -5.84 -10.97 -10.41
C ARG A 83 -5.00 -11.79 -11.40
N ASP A 84 -3.81 -12.24 -10.99
CA ASP A 84 -2.95 -13.09 -11.83
C ASP A 84 -3.51 -14.51 -12.00
N VAL A 85 -4.15 -15.09 -10.97
CA VAL A 85 -4.76 -16.44 -11.07
C VAL A 85 -6.00 -16.45 -11.98
N SER A 86 -6.83 -15.41 -11.94
CA SER A 86 -8.02 -15.31 -12.79
C SER A 86 -7.68 -15.15 -14.28
N ARG A 87 -6.47 -14.68 -14.62
CA ARG A 87 -6.01 -14.54 -16.00
C ARG A 87 -5.54 -15.88 -16.59
N SER A 88 -4.90 -16.73 -15.77
CA SER A 88 -4.42 -18.05 -16.21
C SER A 88 -5.51 -19.10 -16.42
N LEU A 89 -6.75 -18.87 -15.98
CA LEU A 89 -7.86 -19.82 -16.14
C LEU A 89 -8.72 -19.58 -17.41
N GLN A 90 -8.46 -18.52 -18.18
CA GLN A 90 -9.25 -18.18 -19.38
C GLN A 90 -8.58 -18.56 -20.71
N ASP A 91 -7.36 -19.11 -20.70
CA ASP A 91 -6.57 -19.43 -21.91
C ASP A 91 -6.64 -20.91 -22.35
N HIS A 92 -7.68 -21.65 -21.97
CA HIS A 92 -7.91 -22.99 -22.52
C HIS A 92 -8.98 -22.94 -23.63
N PRO A 93 -8.63 -23.17 -24.90
CA PRO A 93 -9.63 -23.38 -25.93
C PRO A 93 -10.43 -24.65 -25.61
N PRO A 94 -11.76 -24.69 -25.83
CA PRO A 94 -12.53 -25.91 -25.70
C PRO A 94 -11.97 -26.91 -26.71
N THR A 95 -11.36 -27.99 -26.22
CA THR A 95 -10.97 -29.10 -27.08
C THR A 95 -12.27 -29.76 -27.53
N GLY A 96 -12.65 -29.48 -28.78
CA GLY A 96 -13.84 -30.05 -29.40
C GLY A 96 -13.77 -31.57 -29.45
N ILE A 97 -14.91 -32.20 -29.19
CA ILE A 97 -15.20 -33.62 -29.45
C ILE A 97 -16.03 -33.68 -30.73
#